data_AF-A0A6J6C681-F1
#
_entry.id   AF-A0A6J6C681-F1
#
_cell.length_a   1.000
_cell.length_b   1.000
_cell.length_c   1.000
_cell.angle_alpha   90.00
_cell.angle_beta   90.00
_cell.angle_gamma   90.00
#
_symmetry.space_group_name_H-M   'P 1'
#
loop_
_entity.id
_entity.type
_entity.pdbx_description
1 polymer ?
#
loop_
_entity_poly.entity_id
_entity_poly.type
_entity_poly.pdbx_seq_one_letter_code
_entity_poly.pdbx_strand_id
1 'polypeptide(L)'
;MRLDCGFANGGLTNLSLTRLRLFLGGGGIQSLAGLEAELNARKGAGVARLLPSGVANRLRSLVRGAGHKDTVFVGLASIPSRVESLEKVINSLLGQADEIGVYLNNYEDVPAFLKHPRIRVARSQKHGDVRDNGKFFFVEKTKATFYATVDDDISYPDNYIAELVRYQKLLGGTQAVGVHGSIYPRPVKKLLSNRYLFHFSHPTEALTPVDMLGTGTLLFNRRYWGLRYSEILTPGMADVWLAVAAAKRGFGLWSIPRTENWMHALEQDEEGNLFQEGKFDDSVQVAALTEARIGSSRESLLERIVRMPWAGADFAIDSAVALAQAAARLSLPPIDLARLKLYAGAIVAHKREAKSQAVFAAETSEVDYVDQLLKRVAGIRDAEQVNFETAYLAALEGVDEAALPAYQRRDKALLAAKAAAPTA
;
A
#
# COMPACT_ATOMS: atom_id res chain seq x y z
N MET A 1 -33.95 5.97 15.70
CA MET A 1 -33.54 5.41 14.39
C MET A 1 -32.08 5.79 14.13
N ARG A 2 -31.15 4.83 14.24
CA ARG A 2 -29.74 5.02 13.86
C ARG A 2 -29.65 5.04 12.32
N LEU A 3 -28.89 5.98 11.78
CA LEU A 3 -28.51 6.00 10.36
C LEU A 3 -27.51 4.87 10.12
N ASP A 4 -27.99 3.64 9.91
CA ASP A 4 -27.18 2.55 9.37
C ASP A 4 -27.04 2.75 7.85
N CYS A 5 -26.26 3.77 7.50
CA CYS A 5 -25.74 3.96 6.16
C CYS A 5 -24.59 2.98 5.99
N GLY A 6 -24.87 1.77 5.50
CA GLY A 6 -23.83 0.89 5.00
C GLY A 6 -23.15 1.58 3.81
N PHE A 7 -21.92 2.03 4.02
CA PHE A 7 -21.04 2.53 2.96
C PHE A 7 -20.21 1.34 2.48
N ALA A 8 -20.50 0.81 1.29
CA ALA A 8 -19.62 -0.16 0.64
C ALA A 8 -18.39 0.58 0.07
N ASN A 9 -17.27 -0.14 -0.05
CA ASN A 9 -15.90 0.31 -0.39
C ASN A 9 -15.70 1.01 -1.77
N GLY A 10 -16.67 1.77 -2.28
CA GLY A 10 -16.59 2.41 -3.60
C GLY A 10 -17.51 3.62 -3.82
N GLY A 11 -18.14 4.19 -2.78
CA GLY A 11 -19.02 5.37 -2.90
C GLY A 11 -20.49 5.09 -2.55
N LEU A 12 -21.36 6.06 -2.84
CA LEU A 12 -22.81 5.95 -2.61
C LEU A 12 -23.43 5.00 -3.62
N THR A 13 -23.95 3.86 -3.15
CA THR A 13 -24.71 2.91 -4.00
C THR A 13 -26.16 3.38 -4.19
N ASN A 14 -26.86 2.85 -5.21
CA ASN A 14 -28.29 3.11 -5.42
C ASN A 14 -29.15 2.75 -4.19
N LEU A 15 -28.77 1.72 -3.43
CA LEU A 15 -29.44 1.35 -2.19
C LEU A 15 -29.27 2.41 -1.10
N SER A 16 -28.06 2.97 -0.97
CA SER A 16 -27.75 4.04 -0.01
C SER A 16 -28.53 5.33 -0.35
N LEU A 17 -28.65 5.66 -1.64
CA LEU A 17 -29.46 6.79 -2.12
C LEU A 17 -30.95 6.60 -1.82
N THR A 18 -31.47 5.38 -2.00
CA THR A 18 -32.87 5.04 -1.74
C THR A 18 -33.22 5.11 -0.25
N ARG A 19 -32.31 4.69 0.64
CA ARG A 19 -32.48 4.84 2.10
C ARG A 19 -32.42 6.30 2.53
N LEU A 20 -31.52 7.09 1.96
CA LEU A 20 -31.44 8.53 2.25
C LEU A 20 -32.72 9.27 1.78
N ARG A 21 -33.31 8.83 0.67
CA ARG A 21 -34.57 9.33 0.13
C ARG A 21 -35.75 9.12 1.10
N LEU A 22 -35.86 7.93 1.68
CA LEU A 22 -36.87 7.61 2.71
C LEU A 22 -36.73 8.52 3.95
N PHE A 23 -35.51 8.90 4.29
CA PHE A 23 -35.25 9.77 5.44
C PHE A 23 -35.52 11.26 5.16
N LEU A 24 -35.28 11.72 3.93
CA LEU A 24 -35.45 13.14 3.54
C LEU A 24 -36.89 13.49 3.08
N GLY A 25 -37.77 12.50 2.90
CA GLY A 25 -39.19 12.72 2.58
C GLY A 25 -39.45 13.29 1.18
N GLY A 26 -38.51 13.11 0.23
CA GLY A 26 -38.61 13.61 -1.14
C GLY A 26 -39.01 12.54 -2.16
N GLY A 27 -39.92 12.88 -3.06
CA GLY A 27 -40.23 12.06 -4.24
C GLY A 27 -39.19 12.26 -5.35
N GLY A 28 -38.66 11.16 -5.91
CA GLY A 28 -38.05 11.18 -7.25
C GLY A 28 -36.52 11.23 -7.39
N ILE A 29 -35.70 10.96 -6.37
CA ILE A 29 -34.23 10.99 -6.54
C ILE A 29 -33.74 9.77 -7.33
N GLN A 30 -33.24 9.97 -8.55
CA GLN A 30 -32.64 8.93 -9.41
C GLN A 30 -31.13 9.14 -9.71
N SER A 31 -30.52 10.25 -9.26
CA SER A 31 -29.11 10.56 -9.56
C SER A 31 -28.40 11.34 -8.43
N LEU A 32 -27.07 11.22 -8.39
CA LEU A 32 -26.18 11.98 -7.49
C LEU A 32 -26.35 13.51 -7.63
N ALA A 33 -26.52 13.99 -8.87
CA ALA A 33 -26.77 15.40 -9.16
C ALA A 33 -28.11 15.88 -8.57
N GLY A 34 -29.16 15.04 -8.62
CA GLY A 34 -30.45 15.34 -8.00
C GLY A 34 -30.38 15.46 -6.48
N LEU A 35 -29.56 14.61 -5.83
CA LEU A 35 -29.33 14.67 -4.39
C LEU A 35 -28.60 15.95 -3.97
N GLU A 36 -27.57 16.38 -4.73
CA GLU A 36 -26.85 17.63 -4.44
C GLU A 36 -27.76 18.86 -4.61
N ALA A 37 -28.60 18.87 -5.63
CA ALA A 37 -29.58 19.92 -5.86
C ALA A 37 -30.59 20.04 -4.70
N GLU A 38 -31.14 18.92 -4.21
CA GLU A 38 -32.11 18.91 -3.11
C GLU A 38 -31.47 19.33 -1.77
N LEU A 39 -30.24 18.89 -1.49
CA LEU A 39 -29.46 19.34 -0.33
C LEU A 39 -29.16 20.84 -0.34
N ASN A 40 -29.05 21.45 -1.53
CA ASN A 40 -28.85 22.89 -1.68
C ASN A 40 -30.17 23.67 -1.62
N ALA A 41 -31.26 23.16 -2.18
CA ALA A 41 -32.58 23.78 -2.15
C ALA A 41 -33.14 23.90 -0.72
N ARG A 42 -32.86 22.92 0.15
CA ARG A 42 -33.31 22.94 1.56
C ARG A 42 -32.52 23.87 2.49
N LYS A 43 -31.56 24.65 1.98
CA LYS A 43 -30.91 25.73 2.74
C LYS A 43 -31.86 26.90 3.07
N GLY A 44 -32.92 27.09 2.28
CA GLY A 44 -33.80 28.26 2.37
C GLY A 44 -35.10 28.05 3.16
N ALA A 45 -35.48 26.81 3.47
CA ALA A 45 -36.67 26.52 4.28
C ALA A 45 -36.21 26.14 5.70
N GLY A 46 -36.88 26.65 6.73
CA GLY A 46 -36.54 26.50 8.16
C GLY A 46 -36.62 25.07 8.73
N VAL A 47 -36.06 24.08 8.03
CA VAL A 47 -35.99 22.66 8.38
C VAL A 47 -34.52 22.25 8.53
N ALA A 48 -33.77 22.99 9.36
CA ALA A 48 -32.39 22.66 9.73
C ALA A 48 -32.28 21.47 10.71
N ARG A 49 -33.35 20.69 10.94
CA ARG A 49 -33.46 19.78 12.09
C ARG A 49 -33.29 18.29 11.81
N LEU A 50 -33.04 17.85 10.57
CA LEU A 50 -32.99 16.42 10.25
C LEU A 50 -31.60 15.83 10.01
N LEU A 51 -30.57 16.65 9.78
CA LEU A 51 -29.18 16.17 9.68
C LEU A 51 -28.25 17.13 10.41
N PRO A 52 -27.44 16.68 11.39
CA PRO A 52 -26.40 17.50 11.98
C PRO A 52 -25.51 18.09 10.87
N SER A 53 -25.13 19.36 10.98
CA SER A 53 -24.36 20.09 9.96
C SER A 53 -23.09 19.33 9.50
N GLY A 54 -22.46 18.58 10.40
CA GLY A 54 -21.32 17.71 10.10
C GLY A 54 -21.63 16.52 9.17
N VAL A 55 -22.82 15.92 9.28
CA VAL A 55 -23.26 14.79 8.43
C VAL A 55 -23.58 15.29 7.03
N ALA A 56 -24.27 16.44 6.92
CA ALA A 56 -24.55 17.07 5.64
C ALA A 56 -23.28 17.53 4.91
N ASN A 57 -22.27 18.01 5.64
CA ASN A 57 -20.97 18.37 5.06
C ASN A 57 -20.16 17.16 4.59
N ARG A 58 -20.17 16.03 5.33
CA ARG A 58 -19.57 14.78 4.85
C ARG A 58 -20.26 14.23 3.60
N LEU A 59 -21.59 14.20 3.59
CA LEU A 59 -22.35 13.78 2.41
C LEU A 59 -22.03 14.64 1.19
N ARG A 60 -21.96 15.97 1.35
CA ARG A 60 -21.55 16.88 0.26
C ARG A 60 -20.12 16.63 -0.22
N SER A 61 -19.18 16.41 0.70
CA SER A 61 -17.80 16.08 0.32
C SER A 61 -17.72 14.76 -0.47
N LEU A 62 -18.51 13.76 -0.08
CA LEU A 62 -18.54 12.46 -0.74
C LEU A 62 -19.22 12.53 -2.11
N VAL A 63 -20.33 13.25 -2.23
CA VAL A 63 -21.04 13.47 -3.51
C VAL A 63 -20.16 14.26 -4.49
N ARG A 64 -19.45 15.29 -4.03
CA ARG A 64 -18.50 16.05 -4.85
C ARG A 64 -17.25 15.25 -5.23
N GLY A 65 -16.83 14.29 -4.40
CA GLY A 65 -15.71 13.39 -4.68
C GLY A 65 -16.06 12.28 -5.67
N ALA A 66 -17.31 11.82 -5.69
CA ALA A 66 -17.77 10.71 -6.53
C ALA A 66 -17.82 11.03 -8.04
N GLY A 67 -17.63 12.30 -8.44
CA GLY A 67 -17.62 12.74 -9.84
C GLY A 67 -16.23 13.01 -10.44
N HIS A 68 -15.15 12.88 -9.66
CA HIS A 68 -13.78 13.04 -10.18
C HIS A 68 -13.16 11.67 -10.44
N LYS A 69 -12.78 11.41 -11.70
CA LYS A 69 -11.97 10.24 -12.03
C LYS A 69 -10.70 10.31 -11.19
N ASP A 70 -10.38 9.22 -10.49
CA ASP A 70 -9.08 9.10 -9.83
C ASP A 70 -8.00 9.11 -10.90
N THR A 71 -7.23 10.20 -10.97
CA THR A 71 -6.13 10.32 -11.91
C THR A 71 -4.79 10.01 -11.26
N VAL A 72 -3.87 9.50 -12.07
CA VAL A 72 -2.52 9.12 -11.66
C VAL A 72 -1.49 9.95 -12.41
N PHE A 73 -0.60 10.59 -11.66
CA PHE A 73 0.63 11.19 -12.19
C PHE A 73 1.82 10.31 -11.83
N VAL A 74 2.61 9.92 -12.83
CA VAL A 74 3.86 9.18 -12.62
C VAL A 74 5.05 10.11 -12.73
N GLY A 75 5.89 10.18 -11.69
CA GLY A 75 7.15 10.91 -11.71
C GLY A 75 8.36 9.97 -11.80
N LEU A 76 9.33 10.29 -12.65
CA LEU A 76 10.58 9.56 -12.77
C LEU A 76 11.76 10.49 -13.11
N ALA A 77 12.97 10.01 -12.86
CA ALA A 77 14.21 10.68 -13.23
C ALA A 77 15.07 9.73 -14.05
N SER A 78 15.86 10.26 -14.98
CA SER A 78 16.73 9.46 -15.84
C SER A 78 18.03 10.19 -16.20
N ILE A 79 19.03 9.44 -16.62
CA ILE A 79 20.35 9.89 -17.10
C ILE A 79 20.59 9.40 -18.54
N PRO A 80 21.49 10.03 -19.33
CA PRO A 80 21.61 9.74 -20.77
C PRO A 80 21.93 8.29 -21.09
N SER A 81 22.75 7.62 -20.27
CA SER A 81 23.11 6.21 -20.43
C SER A 81 21.93 5.24 -20.27
N ARG A 82 20.78 5.70 -19.77
CA ARG A 82 19.56 4.89 -19.57
C ARG A 82 18.45 5.22 -20.56
N VAL A 83 18.77 5.90 -21.67
CA VAL A 83 17.76 6.33 -22.65
C VAL A 83 16.94 5.18 -23.24
N GLU A 84 17.55 4.02 -23.49
CA GLU A 84 16.86 2.85 -24.05
C GLU A 84 15.91 2.20 -23.04
N SER A 85 16.35 2.05 -21.78
CA SER A 85 15.49 1.51 -20.72
C SER A 85 14.36 2.49 -20.38
N LEU A 86 14.65 3.79 -20.38
CA LEU A 86 13.66 4.86 -20.24
C LEU A 86 12.56 4.77 -21.30
N GLU A 87 12.90 4.55 -22.57
CA GLU A 87 11.89 4.41 -23.63
C GLU A 87 10.95 3.22 -23.37
N LYS A 88 11.50 2.07 -22.95
CA LYS A 88 10.71 0.89 -22.57
C LYS A 88 9.76 1.20 -21.40
N VAL A 89 10.24 1.89 -20.37
CA VAL A 89 9.44 2.31 -19.21
C VAL A 89 8.33 3.29 -19.60
N ILE A 90 8.62 4.27 -20.45
CA ILE A 90 7.61 5.23 -20.92
C ILE A 90 6.50 4.52 -21.70
N ASN A 91 6.87 3.60 -22.59
CA ASN A 91 5.91 2.86 -23.39
C ASN A 91 4.98 1.98 -22.55
N SER A 92 5.48 1.31 -21.50
CA SER A 92 4.64 0.52 -20.60
C SER A 92 3.71 1.39 -19.74
N LEU A 93 4.14 2.59 -19.34
CA LEU A 93 3.38 3.45 -18.42
C LEU A 93 2.38 4.37 -19.11
N LEU A 94 2.55 4.69 -20.40
CA LEU A 94 1.64 5.54 -21.16
C LEU A 94 0.19 5.00 -21.20
N GLY A 95 0.00 3.67 -21.15
CA GLY A 95 -1.32 3.05 -21.12
C GLY A 95 -2.03 3.12 -19.76
N GLN A 96 -1.28 3.37 -18.68
CA GLN A 96 -1.74 3.20 -17.31
C GLN A 96 -1.64 4.46 -16.43
N ALA A 97 -1.04 5.55 -16.94
CA ALA A 97 -0.99 6.86 -16.28
C ALA A 97 -1.78 7.94 -17.05
N ASP A 98 -2.40 8.88 -16.34
CA ASP A 98 -3.06 10.03 -16.98
C ASP A 98 -2.01 11.08 -17.40
N GLU A 99 -0.94 11.24 -16.62
CA GLU A 99 0.20 12.12 -16.93
C GLU A 99 1.52 11.53 -16.42
N ILE A 100 2.62 11.82 -17.12
CA ILE A 100 3.97 11.40 -16.74
C ILE A 100 4.88 12.63 -16.65
N GLY A 101 5.66 12.75 -15.59
CA GLY A 101 6.70 13.75 -15.40
C GLY A 101 8.08 13.12 -15.45
N VAL A 102 8.89 13.52 -16.42
CA VAL A 102 10.26 13.01 -16.61
C VAL A 102 11.26 14.10 -16.27
N TYR A 103 12.12 13.84 -15.31
CA TYR A 103 13.26 14.68 -14.98
C TYR A 103 14.53 14.14 -15.64
N LEU A 104 15.04 14.87 -16.62
CA LEU A 104 16.23 14.49 -17.37
C LEU A 104 17.47 15.13 -16.74
N ASN A 105 18.25 14.31 -16.03
CA ASN A 105 19.56 14.70 -15.52
C ASN A 105 20.58 14.60 -16.65
N ASN A 106 21.25 15.70 -16.97
CA ASN A 106 22.43 15.76 -17.84
C ASN A 106 22.22 15.33 -19.30
N TYR A 107 20.97 15.24 -19.77
CA TYR A 107 20.66 15.08 -21.19
C TYR A 107 21.00 16.34 -21.98
N GLU A 108 21.63 16.20 -23.15
CA GLU A 108 21.88 17.31 -24.10
C GLU A 108 20.58 17.78 -24.76
N ASP A 109 19.72 16.84 -25.14
CA ASP A 109 18.44 17.10 -25.80
C ASP A 109 17.31 16.27 -25.19
N VAL A 110 16.06 16.68 -25.44
CA VAL A 110 14.88 15.90 -25.04
C VAL A 110 14.67 14.77 -26.04
N PRO A 111 14.75 13.48 -25.63
CA PRO A 111 14.47 12.35 -26.51
C PRO A 111 13.12 12.45 -27.22
N ALA A 112 13.06 12.02 -28.48
CA ALA A 112 11.88 12.19 -29.33
C ALA A 112 10.63 11.50 -28.75
N PHE A 113 10.77 10.31 -28.16
CA PHE A 113 9.67 9.56 -27.56
C PHE A 113 9.04 10.27 -26.33
N LEU A 114 9.71 11.26 -25.75
CA LEU A 114 9.14 12.09 -24.67
C LEU A 114 8.27 13.24 -25.18
N LYS A 115 8.24 13.49 -26.50
CA LYS A 115 7.39 14.53 -27.11
C LYS A 115 5.96 14.04 -27.25
N HIS A 116 5.25 13.98 -26.12
CA HIS A 116 3.88 13.46 -26.04
C HIS A 116 3.01 14.38 -25.15
N PRO A 117 1.72 14.64 -25.49
CA PRO A 117 0.88 15.61 -24.77
C PRO A 117 0.62 15.28 -23.29
N ARG A 118 0.75 14.00 -22.90
CA ARG A 118 0.66 13.55 -21.50
C ARG A 118 2.00 13.52 -20.76
N ILE A 119 3.10 13.88 -21.41
CA ILE A 119 4.44 13.88 -20.82
C ILE A 119 4.90 15.31 -20.55
N ARG A 120 5.32 15.58 -19.32
CA ARG A 120 5.97 16.83 -18.90
C ARG A 120 7.45 16.56 -18.68
N VAL A 121 8.32 17.38 -19.27
CA VAL A 121 9.76 17.24 -19.14
C VAL A 121 10.34 18.38 -18.32
N ALA A 122 11.22 18.05 -17.38
CA ALA A 122 12.11 18.97 -16.69
C ALA A 122 13.55 18.54 -16.93
N ARG A 123 14.48 19.49 -16.93
CA ARG A 123 15.88 19.26 -17.28
C ARG A 123 16.82 19.88 -16.26
N SER A 124 17.92 19.18 -15.96
CA SER A 124 18.91 19.67 -14.99
C SER A 124 19.56 20.98 -15.42
N GLN A 125 19.65 21.26 -16.71
CA GLN A 125 20.17 22.55 -17.22
C GLN A 125 19.39 23.76 -16.72
N LYS A 126 18.11 23.59 -16.35
CA LYS A 126 17.26 24.65 -15.82
C LYS A 126 17.05 24.54 -14.30
N HIS A 127 17.19 23.36 -13.74
CA HIS A 127 16.72 23.04 -12.39
C HIS A 127 17.77 22.37 -11.48
N GLY A 128 19.01 22.21 -11.95
CA GLY A 128 20.12 21.56 -11.24
C GLY A 128 20.16 20.04 -11.46
N ASP A 129 21.30 19.40 -11.22
CA ASP A 129 21.34 17.93 -11.13
C ASP A 129 20.85 17.51 -9.74
N VAL A 130 19.70 16.83 -9.71
CA VAL A 130 19.03 16.40 -8.47
C VAL A 130 18.94 14.88 -8.38
N ARG A 131 19.66 14.15 -9.26
CA ARG A 131 19.69 12.69 -9.30
C ARG A 131 18.28 12.07 -9.23
N ASP A 132 18.08 11.07 -8.37
CA ASP A 132 16.83 10.36 -8.15
C ASP A 132 15.71 11.25 -7.57
N ASN A 133 16.03 12.34 -6.86
CA ASN A 133 15.01 13.26 -6.34
C ASN A 133 14.15 13.86 -7.45
N GLY A 134 14.65 13.91 -8.70
CA GLY A 134 13.92 14.40 -9.86
C GLY A 134 12.54 13.77 -10.04
N LYS A 135 12.35 12.51 -9.59
CA LYS A 135 11.06 11.81 -9.62
C LYS A 135 9.96 12.50 -8.79
N PHE A 136 10.32 13.35 -7.83
CA PHE A 136 9.38 14.13 -7.01
C PHE A 136 9.22 15.58 -7.48
N PHE A 137 9.93 16.03 -8.52
CA PHE A 137 9.93 17.43 -8.97
C PHE A 137 8.53 17.99 -9.33
N PHE A 138 7.63 17.10 -9.75
CA PHE A 138 6.28 17.44 -10.20
C PHE A 138 5.21 17.24 -9.12
N VAL A 139 5.55 16.75 -7.92
CA VAL A 139 4.58 16.37 -6.87
C VAL A 139 3.64 17.52 -6.49
N GLU A 140 4.16 18.75 -6.44
CA GLU A 140 3.39 19.96 -6.16
C GLU A 140 2.73 20.56 -7.42
N LYS A 141 3.20 20.19 -8.61
CA LYS A 141 2.81 20.78 -9.92
C LYS A 141 1.68 20.03 -10.62
N THR A 142 1.37 18.82 -10.14
CA THR A 142 0.24 18.04 -10.62
C THR A 142 -1.02 18.26 -9.76
N LYS A 143 -2.18 18.07 -10.37
CA LYS A 143 -3.49 18.03 -9.71
C LYS A 143 -4.03 16.60 -9.59
N ALA A 144 -3.25 15.59 -9.98
CA ALA A 144 -3.69 14.20 -9.93
C ALA A 144 -3.99 13.74 -8.51
N THR A 145 -4.94 12.80 -8.39
CA THR A 145 -5.32 12.20 -7.11
C THR A 145 -4.15 11.41 -6.52
N PHE A 146 -3.52 10.59 -7.35
CA PHE A 146 -2.41 9.73 -6.97
C PHE A 146 -1.11 10.24 -7.60
N TYR A 147 -0.03 10.14 -6.82
CA TYR A 147 1.32 10.32 -7.30
C TYR A 147 2.04 8.99 -7.19
N ALA A 148 2.54 8.49 -8.31
CA ALA A 148 3.39 7.32 -8.37
C ALA A 148 4.82 7.73 -8.73
N THR A 149 5.81 7.01 -8.22
CA THR A 149 7.18 7.14 -8.68
C THR A 149 7.73 5.81 -9.16
N VAL A 150 8.50 5.90 -10.24
CA VAL A 150 9.09 4.77 -10.95
C VAL A 150 10.57 5.06 -11.24
N ASP A 151 11.33 4.00 -11.50
CA ASP A 151 12.69 4.08 -12.02
C ASP A 151 12.67 3.85 -13.54
N ASP A 152 13.75 4.24 -14.22
CA ASP A 152 13.90 4.17 -15.67
C ASP A 152 14.48 2.82 -16.14
N ASP A 153 14.64 1.86 -15.24
CA ASP A 153 15.33 0.60 -15.45
C ASP A 153 14.57 -0.63 -14.91
N ILE A 154 13.26 -0.50 -14.72
CA ILE A 154 12.38 -1.58 -14.27
C ILE A 154 11.32 -1.87 -15.32
N SER A 155 11.13 -3.14 -15.64
CA SER A 155 10.00 -3.62 -16.44
C SER A 155 8.72 -3.60 -15.58
N TYR A 156 7.75 -2.77 -15.96
CA TYR A 156 6.45 -2.63 -15.29
C TYR A 156 5.35 -3.36 -16.06
N PRO A 157 4.53 -4.19 -15.39
CA PRO A 157 3.40 -4.88 -16.02
C PRO A 157 2.25 -3.91 -16.31
N ASP A 158 1.37 -4.28 -17.24
CA ASP A 158 0.27 -3.43 -17.71
C ASP A 158 -0.76 -3.08 -16.62
N ASN A 159 -0.85 -3.89 -15.56
CA ASN A 159 -1.73 -3.68 -14.42
C ASN A 159 -1.05 -3.01 -13.22
N TYR A 160 0.21 -2.58 -13.34
CA TYR A 160 1.01 -2.08 -12.23
C TYR A 160 0.35 -0.91 -11.48
N ILE A 161 0.00 0.17 -12.17
CA ILE A 161 -0.64 1.33 -11.55
C ILE A 161 -2.02 0.97 -10.98
N ALA A 162 -2.79 0.13 -11.68
CA ALA A 162 -4.11 -0.29 -11.24
C ALA A 162 -4.05 -1.05 -9.90
N GLU A 163 -3.09 -1.96 -9.75
CA GLU A 163 -2.88 -2.71 -8.51
C GLU A 163 -2.44 -1.80 -7.35
N LEU A 164 -1.51 -0.88 -7.59
CA LEU A 164 -1.12 0.09 -6.56
C LEU A 164 -2.29 0.98 -6.13
N VAL A 165 -3.08 1.51 -7.07
CA VAL A 165 -4.28 2.29 -6.74
C VAL A 165 -5.29 1.46 -5.95
N ARG A 166 -5.47 0.18 -6.31
CA ARG A 166 -6.36 -0.73 -5.59
C ARG A 166 -5.95 -0.87 -4.13
N TYR A 167 -4.69 -1.23 -3.85
CA TYR A 167 -4.22 -1.38 -2.47
C TYR A 167 -4.18 -0.06 -1.70
N GLN A 168 -3.82 1.05 -2.35
CA GLN A 168 -3.87 2.37 -1.73
C GLN A 168 -5.28 2.68 -1.22
N LYS A 169 -6.31 2.40 -2.03
CA LYS A 169 -7.71 2.62 -1.66
C LYS A 169 -8.17 1.71 -0.52
N LEU A 170 -7.76 0.44 -0.53
CA LEU A 170 -8.07 -0.52 0.53
C LEU A 170 -7.50 -0.08 1.89
N LEU A 171 -6.30 0.50 1.87
CA LEU A 171 -5.57 0.95 3.05
C LEU A 171 -5.94 2.38 3.49
N GLY A 172 -6.41 3.22 2.57
CA GLY A 172 -6.85 4.59 2.83
C GLY A 172 -5.78 5.67 2.60
N GLY A 173 -6.21 6.93 2.60
CA GLY A 173 -5.43 8.09 2.13
C GLY A 173 -4.09 8.35 2.81
N THR A 174 -3.93 7.96 4.08
CA THR A 174 -2.70 8.16 4.87
C THR A 174 -1.67 7.04 4.68
N GLN A 175 -1.94 6.12 3.75
CA GLN A 175 -1.09 4.97 3.46
C GLN A 175 -0.46 5.15 2.07
N ALA A 176 0.85 4.91 1.98
CA ALA A 176 1.53 4.69 0.72
C ALA A 176 1.72 3.19 0.50
N VAL A 177 1.73 2.81 -0.76
CA VAL A 177 1.93 1.43 -1.19
C VAL A 177 3.10 1.38 -2.16
N GLY A 178 3.79 0.25 -2.19
CA GLY A 178 4.78 -0.05 -3.22
C GLY A 178 5.14 -1.51 -3.27
N VAL A 179 6.19 -1.85 -4.01
CA VAL A 179 6.58 -3.25 -4.27
C VAL A 179 7.93 -3.59 -3.66
N HIS A 180 8.91 -2.71 -3.82
CA HIS A 180 10.21 -2.81 -3.17
C HIS A 180 10.12 -2.19 -1.77
N GLY A 181 10.27 -2.99 -0.71
CA GLY A 181 10.07 -2.53 0.67
C GLY A 181 11.07 -3.11 1.64
N SER A 182 11.41 -2.37 2.69
CA SER A 182 12.37 -2.80 3.71
C SER A 182 11.80 -2.68 5.12
N ILE A 183 12.04 -3.70 5.95
CA ILE A 183 11.83 -3.66 7.39
C ILE A 183 13.20 -3.55 8.06
N TYR A 184 13.29 -2.67 9.06
CA TYR A 184 14.49 -2.43 9.84
C TYR A 184 14.27 -2.77 11.32
N PRO A 185 15.32 -3.19 12.05
CA PRO A 185 15.25 -3.16 13.50
C PRO A 185 15.30 -1.71 13.99
N ARG A 186 14.88 -1.48 15.23
CA ARG A 186 15.04 -0.19 15.90
C ARG A 186 16.12 -0.29 17.00
N PRO A 187 17.18 0.55 16.97
CA PRO A 187 17.53 1.52 15.93
C PRO A 187 18.03 0.85 14.64
N VAL A 188 17.96 1.58 13.52
CA VAL A 188 18.56 1.17 12.24
C VAL A 188 20.08 1.15 12.40
N LYS A 189 20.72 0.02 12.05
CA LYS A 189 22.19 -0.13 12.16
C LYS A 189 22.91 0.05 10.83
N LYS A 190 22.33 -0.49 9.76
CA LYS A 190 22.84 -0.48 8.39
C LYS A 190 21.68 -0.46 7.41
N LEU A 191 21.78 0.34 6.36
CA LEU A 191 20.73 0.55 5.38
C LEU A 191 20.52 -0.69 4.49
N LEU A 192 21.61 -1.32 4.04
CA LEU A 192 21.54 -2.41 3.05
C LEU A 192 21.68 -3.80 3.68
N SER A 193 22.59 -3.96 4.65
CA SER A 193 22.95 -5.29 5.19
C SER A 193 22.13 -5.73 6.42
N ASN A 194 21.51 -4.78 7.14
CA ASN A 194 20.71 -5.05 8.33
C ASN A 194 19.23 -4.68 8.15
N ARG A 195 18.60 -5.32 7.16
CA ARG A 195 17.17 -5.21 6.83
C ARG A 195 16.59 -6.56 6.45
N TYR A 196 15.26 -6.68 6.49
CA TYR A 196 14.54 -7.66 5.69
C TYR A 196 13.97 -6.98 4.46
N LEU A 197 14.25 -7.53 3.27
CA LEU A 197 13.96 -6.89 1.98
C LEU A 197 12.87 -7.66 1.23
N PHE A 198 11.79 -6.97 0.90
CA PHE A 198 10.84 -7.36 -0.13
C PHE A 198 11.34 -6.80 -1.46
N HIS A 199 12.09 -7.60 -2.21
CA HIS A 199 12.63 -7.18 -3.51
C HIS A 199 11.54 -7.16 -4.58
N PHE A 200 11.52 -6.21 -5.52
CA PHE A 200 10.39 -6.05 -6.45
C PHE A 200 10.16 -7.25 -7.38
N SER A 201 11.20 -8.06 -7.65
CA SER A 201 11.09 -9.25 -8.49
C SER A 201 10.62 -10.50 -7.76
N HIS A 202 10.78 -10.56 -6.44
CA HIS A 202 10.42 -11.75 -5.67
C HIS A 202 8.92 -11.79 -5.37
N PRO A 203 8.32 -12.96 -5.11
CA PRO A 203 6.91 -13.08 -4.78
C PRO A 203 6.63 -12.65 -3.35
N THR A 204 5.40 -12.25 -3.07
CA THR A 204 4.84 -12.18 -1.72
C THR A 204 3.33 -12.26 -1.86
N GLU A 205 2.71 -13.12 -1.07
CA GLU A 205 1.25 -13.20 -1.01
C GLU A 205 0.67 -12.18 -0.01
N ALA A 206 1.51 -11.73 0.94
CA ALA A 206 1.08 -10.91 2.06
C ALA A 206 1.22 -9.41 1.81
N LEU A 207 0.14 -8.66 2.05
CA LEU A 207 0.18 -7.20 2.18
C LEU A 207 0.88 -6.84 3.49
N THR A 208 2.11 -6.33 3.39
CA THR A 208 3.02 -6.26 4.53
C THR A 208 3.39 -4.82 4.88
N PRO A 209 3.25 -4.38 6.14
CA PRO A 209 3.75 -3.07 6.55
C PRO A 209 5.28 -3.07 6.54
N VAL A 210 5.88 -2.01 5.99
CA VAL A 210 7.33 -1.84 5.88
C VAL A 210 7.78 -0.52 6.48
N ASP A 211 9.06 -0.37 6.78
CA ASP A 211 9.62 0.85 7.37
C ASP A 211 10.11 1.84 6.30
N MET A 212 10.36 1.36 5.09
CA MET A 212 10.76 2.16 3.93
C MET A 212 10.26 1.50 2.64
N LEU A 213 9.88 2.32 1.65
CA LEU A 213 9.55 1.88 0.29
C LEU A 213 10.58 2.43 -0.69
N GLY A 214 11.01 1.58 -1.62
CA GLY A 214 11.85 1.99 -2.75
C GLY A 214 11.04 2.88 -3.68
N THR A 215 11.58 4.06 -3.99
CA THR A 215 10.89 5.08 -4.80
C THR A 215 10.82 4.75 -6.29
N GLY A 216 11.40 3.62 -6.72
CA GLY A 216 11.13 3.04 -8.04
C GLY A 216 9.79 2.30 -8.13
N THR A 217 9.08 2.10 -7.01
CA THR A 217 7.88 1.24 -7.02
C THR A 217 6.73 1.79 -6.18
N LEU A 218 6.61 3.11 -6.05
CA LEU A 218 5.79 3.77 -5.03
C LEU A 218 4.51 4.37 -5.61
N LEU A 219 3.42 4.36 -4.83
CA LEU A 219 2.23 5.18 -5.06
C LEU A 219 1.61 5.67 -3.74
N PHE A 220 1.14 6.91 -3.73
CA PHE A 220 0.40 7.47 -2.61
C PHE A 220 -0.67 8.47 -3.06
N ASN A 221 -1.64 8.75 -2.17
CA ASN A 221 -2.61 9.82 -2.42
C ASN A 221 -1.96 11.18 -2.20
N ARG A 222 -1.79 11.93 -3.30
CA ARG A 222 -1.03 13.19 -3.34
C ARG A 222 -1.61 14.24 -2.38
N ARG A 223 -2.94 14.34 -2.30
CA ARG A 223 -3.61 15.34 -1.45
C ARG A 223 -3.51 15.02 0.03
N TYR A 224 -3.68 13.75 0.43
CA TYR A 224 -3.55 13.36 1.83
C TYR A 224 -2.11 13.47 2.32
N TRP A 225 -1.13 13.10 1.49
CA TRP A 225 0.28 13.20 1.82
C TRP A 225 0.77 14.63 1.93
N GLY A 226 0.35 15.50 1.01
CA GLY A 226 0.85 16.88 0.98
C GLY A 226 2.38 16.92 0.99
N LEU A 227 3.01 15.95 0.31
CA LEU A 227 4.46 15.84 0.21
C LEU A 227 4.96 17.05 -0.60
N ARG A 228 5.91 17.78 -0.04
CA ARG A 228 6.58 18.89 -0.72
C ARG A 228 7.89 18.43 -1.30
N TYR A 229 8.26 18.94 -2.46
CA TYR A 229 9.53 18.59 -3.08
C TYR A 229 10.73 18.95 -2.18
N SER A 230 10.61 20.04 -1.41
CA SER A 230 11.60 20.48 -0.42
C SER A 230 11.82 19.52 0.75
N GLU A 231 11.01 18.48 0.90
CA GLU A 231 11.20 17.43 1.93
C GLU A 231 12.13 16.31 1.45
N ILE A 232 12.40 16.22 0.15
CA ILE A 232 13.36 15.30 -0.43
C ILE A 232 14.70 16.03 -0.52
N LEU A 233 15.48 15.94 0.56
CA LEU A 233 16.65 16.79 0.80
C LEU A 233 17.85 16.36 -0.07
N THR A 234 18.80 15.64 0.52
CA THR A 234 20.02 15.19 -0.15
C THR A 234 19.68 14.26 -1.34
N PRO A 235 20.14 14.57 -2.56
CA PRO A 235 20.04 13.67 -3.72
C PRO A 235 20.71 12.32 -3.47
N GLY A 236 20.20 11.26 -4.09
CA GLY A 236 20.66 9.88 -3.95
C GLY A 236 20.05 9.11 -2.78
N MET A 237 19.02 9.66 -2.14
CA MET A 237 18.41 9.13 -0.91
C MET A 237 16.89 9.33 -0.87
N ALA A 238 16.22 9.35 -2.02
CA ALA A 238 14.81 9.75 -2.07
C ALA A 238 13.89 8.80 -1.28
N ASP A 239 14.24 7.51 -1.18
CA ASP A 239 13.56 6.50 -0.36
C ASP A 239 13.66 6.78 1.15
N VAL A 240 14.86 7.15 1.63
CA VAL A 240 15.09 7.57 3.01
C VAL A 240 14.24 8.79 3.34
N TRP A 241 14.26 9.82 2.50
CA TRP A 241 13.50 11.05 2.75
C TRP A 241 11.99 10.83 2.72
N LEU A 242 11.50 9.94 1.84
CA LEU A 242 10.11 9.53 1.87
C LEU A 242 9.74 8.83 3.18
N ALA A 243 10.58 7.91 3.67
CA ALA A 243 10.34 7.23 4.94
C ALA A 243 10.33 8.21 6.12
N VAL A 244 11.26 9.18 6.13
CA VAL A 244 11.28 10.29 7.11
C VAL A 244 10.01 11.14 7.02
N ALA A 245 9.57 11.47 5.80
CA ALA A 245 8.35 12.25 5.58
C ALA A 245 7.09 11.51 6.06
N ALA A 246 7.04 10.19 5.88
CA ALA A 246 5.98 9.32 6.37
C ALA A 246 5.97 9.27 7.90
N ALA A 247 7.13 9.04 8.53
CA ALA A 247 7.29 8.98 9.98
C ALA A 247 6.85 10.29 10.66
N LYS A 248 7.26 11.46 10.12
CA LYS A 248 6.85 12.79 10.62
C LYS A 248 5.33 13.00 10.59
N ARG A 249 4.62 12.33 9.70
CA ARG A 249 3.16 12.42 9.54
C ARG A 249 2.40 11.31 10.29
N GLY A 250 3.08 10.30 10.80
CA GLY A 250 2.45 9.08 11.29
C GLY A 250 1.76 8.27 10.18
N PHE A 251 2.26 8.36 8.94
CA PHE A 251 1.69 7.69 7.78
C PHE A 251 2.34 6.33 7.57
N GLY A 252 1.58 5.36 7.09
CA GLY A 252 2.07 3.99 6.92
C GLY A 252 2.56 3.71 5.51
N LEU A 253 3.47 2.75 5.42
CA LEU A 253 4.11 2.27 4.19
C LEU A 253 3.86 0.77 4.08
N TRP A 254 3.45 0.32 2.89
CA TRP A 254 3.02 -1.06 2.68
C TRP A 254 3.60 -1.65 1.39
N SER A 255 4.20 -2.84 1.50
CA SER A 255 4.58 -3.65 0.35
C SER A 255 3.38 -4.48 -0.10
N ILE A 256 2.99 -4.36 -1.36
CA ILE A 256 1.84 -5.09 -1.92
C ILE A 256 2.22 -6.52 -2.32
N PRO A 257 1.24 -7.45 -2.33
CA PRO A 257 1.38 -8.77 -2.92
C PRO A 257 1.74 -8.73 -4.40
N ARG A 258 2.56 -9.69 -4.84
CA ARG A 258 2.92 -9.91 -6.25
C ARG A 258 3.42 -11.33 -6.47
N THR A 259 3.26 -11.83 -7.69
CA THR A 259 3.88 -13.08 -8.14
C THR A 259 5.37 -12.88 -8.45
N GLU A 260 6.11 -13.98 -8.53
CA GLU A 260 7.51 -13.96 -8.97
C GLU A 260 7.63 -13.29 -10.34
N ASN A 261 8.66 -12.46 -10.51
CA ASN A 261 8.98 -11.74 -11.74
C ASN A 261 7.83 -10.90 -12.34
N TRP A 262 6.81 -10.55 -11.53
CA TRP A 262 5.79 -9.57 -11.93
C TRP A 262 6.42 -8.25 -12.38
N MET A 263 7.56 -7.90 -11.78
CA MET A 263 8.47 -6.84 -12.20
C MET A 263 9.90 -7.39 -12.25
N HIS A 264 10.74 -6.91 -13.15
CA HIS A 264 12.16 -7.30 -13.23
C HIS A 264 13.02 -6.13 -13.72
N ALA A 265 14.30 -6.15 -13.39
CA ALA A 265 15.24 -5.13 -13.86
C ALA A 265 15.45 -5.27 -15.37
N LEU A 266 15.54 -4.13 -16.06
CA LEU A 266 16.00 -4.06 -17.44
C LEU A 266 17.53 -4.05 -17.44
N GLU A 267 18.14 -4.66 -18.47
CA GLU A 267 19.59 -4.62 -18.66
C GLU A 267 20.09 -3.17 -18.81
N GLN A 268 21.25 -2.90 -18.22
CA GLN A 268 21.91 -1.58 -18.21
C GLN A 268 23.40 -1.74 -18.50
N ASP A 269 23.98 -0.73 -19.14
CA ASP A 269 25.43 -0.54 -19.17
C ASP A 269 25.90 -0.10 -17.75
N GLU A 270 26.90 -0.79 -17.19
CA GLU A 270 27.24 -0.80 -15.75
C GLU A 270 27.81 0.50 -15.13
N GLU A 271 27.61 1.67 -15.73
CA GLU A 271 28.21 2.90 -15.21
C GLU A 271 27.41 3.52 -14.05
N GLY A 272 27.96 3.43 -12.82
CA GLY A 272 27.67 4.38 -11.73
C GLY A 272 26.35 4.17 -10.97
N ASN A 273 26.06 2.94 -10.52
CA ASN A 273 24.84 2.66 -9.76
C ASN A 273 24.88 3.25 -8.33
N LEU A 274 23.92 4.12 -7.97
CA LEU A 274 23.69 4.65 -6.61
C LEU A 274 23.68 3.55 -5.52
N PHE A 275 23.19 2.36 -5.88
CA PHE A 275 23.20 1.19 -5.00
C PHE A 275 24.62 0.77 -4.58
N GLN A 276 25.62 0.91 -5.45
CA GLN A 276 27.01 0.63 -5.12
C GLN A 276 27.57 1.70 -4.19
N GLU A 277 27.30 2.99 -4.42
CA GLU A 277 27.71 4.08 -3.51
C GLU A 277 27.22 3.83 -2.07
N GLY A 278 25.93 3.51 -1.91
CA GLY A 278 25.32 3.21 -0.61
C GLY A 278 25.83 1.94 0.09
N LYS A 279 26.60 1.08 -0.59
CA LYS A 279 27.30 -0.04 0.06
C LYS A 279 28.57 0.41 0.80
N PHE A 280 29.20 1.50 0.37
CA PHE A 280 30.48 1.94 0.91
C PHE A 280 30.32 2.82 2.15
N ASP A 281 29.37 3.76 2.16
CA ASP A 281 29.03 4.58 3.33
C ASP A 281 27.52 4.88 3.39
N ASP A 282 26.88 4.44 4.47
CA ASP A 282 25.46 4.65 4.75
C ASP A 282 25.20 5.53 5.98
N SER A 283 26.21 6.24 6.48
CA SER A 283 26.15 7.00 7.73
C SER A 283 25.08 8.09 7.72
N VAL A 284 24.95 8.83 6.62
CA VAL A 284 23.95 9.91 6.47
C VAL A 284 22.53 9.35 6.43
N GLN A 285 22.33 8.26 5.70
CA GLN A 285 21.05 7.54 5.60
C GLN A 285 20.64 7.01 6.98
N VAL A 286 21.55 6.31 7.66
CA VAL A 286 21.30 5.75 9.00
C VAL A 286 21.02 6.85 10.03
N ALA A 287 21.72 7.98 9.97
CA ALA A 287 21.47 9.12 10.85
C ALA A 287 20.05 9.68 10.67
N ALA A 288 19.63 9.93 9.42
CA ALA A 288 18.30 10.44 9.11
C ALA A 288 17.18 9.47 9.56
N LEU A 289 17.36 8.17 9.32
CA LEU A 289 16.41 7.15 9.76
C LEU A 289 16.34 7.04 11.30
N THR A 290 17.49 7.15 11.97
CA THR A 290 17.58 7.11 13.44
C THR A 290 16.90 8.32 14.07
N GLU A 291 17.14 9.53 13.55
CA GLU A 291 16.50 10.77 14.01
C GLU A 291 14.97 10.68 13.88
N ALA A 292 14.48 10.15 12.77
CA ALA A 292 13.05 9.91 12.53
C ALA A 292 12.47 8.71 13.31
N ARG A 293 13.28 8.03 14.14
CA ARG A 293 12.92 6.84 14.92
C ARG A 293 12.36 5.70 14.06
N ILE A 294 12.85 5.56 12.83
CA ILE A 294 12.44 4.51 11.90
C ILE A 294 12.97 3.15 12.38
N GLY A 295 12.26 2.08 12.02
CA GLY A 295 12.51 0.71 12.43
C GLY A 295 11.35 0.13 13.24
N SER A 296 11.34 -1.19 13.38
CA SER A 296 10.22 -1.94 13.91
C SER A 296 10.61 -2.98 14.95
N SER A 297 9.65 -3.30 15.82
CA SER A 297 9.58 -4.53 16.59
C SER A 297 8.53 -5.47 15.97
N ARG A 298 8.49 -6.74 16.41
CA ARG A 298 7.38 -7.66 16.06
C ARG A 298 6.03 -7.02 16.34
N GLU A 299 5.94 -6.36 17.49
CA GLU A 299 4.72 -5.74 17.95
C GLU A 299 4.32 -4.53 17.10
N SER A 300 5.24 -3.63 16.75
CA SER A 300 4.88 -2.46 15.92
C SER A 300 4.49 -2.85 14.48
N LEU A 301 5.00 -3.98 13.97
CA LEU A 301 4.54 -4.55 12.70
C LEU A 301 3.10 -5.06 12.83
N LEU A 302 2.82 -5.85 13.86
CA LEU A 302 1.47 -6.37 14.12
C LEU A 302 0.47 -5.24 14.36
N GLU A 303 0.84 -4.24 15.16
CA GLU A 303 -0.01 -3.09 15.46
C GLU A 303 -0.45 -2.35 14.19
N ARG A 304 0.44 -2.19 13.20
CA ARG A 304 0.12 -1.56 11.91
C ARG A 304 -0.93 -2.35 11.12
N ILE A 305 -0.89 -3.68 11.18
CA ILE A 305 -1.92 -4.56 10.59
C ILE A 305 -3.24 -4.37 11.32
N VAL A 306 -3.23 -4.47 12.65
CA VAL A 306 -4.45 -4.42 13.46
C VAL A 306 -5.15 -3.06 13.39
N ARG A 307 -4.40 -1.97 13.18
CA ARG A 307 -4.97 -0.63 13.00
C ARG A 307 -5.68 -0.43 11.66
N MET A 308 -5.42 -1.30 10.67
CA MET A 308 -6.03 -1.21 9.34
C MET A 308 -7.14 -2.27 9.22
N PRO A 309 -8.44 -1.91 9.23
CA PRO A 309 -9.52 -2.89 9.24
C PRO A 309 -9.44 -3.92 8.12
N TRP A 310 -9.14 -3.47 6.90
CA TRP A 310 -9.01 -4.38 5.76
C TRP A 310 -7.82 -5.35 5.93
N ALA A 311 -6.66 -4.85 6.36
CA ALA A 311 -5.48 -5.69 6.57
C ALA A 311 -5.67 -6.67 7.74
N GLY A 312 -6.36 -6.25 8.81
CA GLY A 312 -6.74 -7.13 9.92
C GLY A 312 -7.72 -8.22 9.51
N ALA A 313 -8.72 -7.89 8.68
CA ALA A 313 -9.67 -8.87 8.14
C ALA A 313 -8.98 -9.87 7.20
N ASP A 314 -8.07 -9.39 6.35
CA ASP A 314 -7.33 -10.20 5.39
C ASP A 314 -6.08 -10.89 5.98
N PHE A 315 -5.75 -10.65 7.26
CA PHE A 315 -4.59 -11.24 7.92
C PHE A 315 -4.67 -12.77 7.93
N ALA A 316 -3.66 -13.44 7.37
CA ALA A 316 -3.66 -14.88 7.13
C ALA A 316 -2.31 -15.53 7.49
N ILE A 317 -2.18 -16.83 7.20
CA ILE A 317 -0.96 -17.61 7.48
C ILE A 317 0.24 -17.01 6.74
N ASP A 318 0.07 -16.62 5.48
CA ASP A 318 1.10 -15.95 4.67
C ASP A 318 1.66 -14.68 5.35
N SER A 319 0.78 -13.88 5.92
CA SER A 319 1.04 -12.61 6.57
C SER A 319 1.80 -12.85 7.87
N ALA A 320 1.37 -13.83 8.66
CA ALA A 320 2.05 -14.25 9.87
C ALA A 320 3.44 -14.83 9.57
N VAL A 321 3.59 -15.61 8.49
CA VAL A 321 4.89 -16.15 8.04
C VAL A 321 5.83 -15.03 7.61
N ALA A 322 5.37 -14.09 6.79
CA ALA A 322 6.18 -12.96 6.33
C ALA A 322 6.72 -12.12 7.50
N LEU A 323 5.86 -11.79 8.48
CA LEU A 323 6.28 -11.09 9.69
C LEU A 323 7.27 -11.91 10.54
N ALA A 324 7.02 -13.21 10.70
CA ALA A 324 7.90 -14.08 11.48
C ALA A 324 9.29 -14.24 10.84
N GLN A 325 9.35 -14.34 9.51
CA GLN A 325 10.61 -14.40 8.76
C GLN A 325 11.39 -13.08 8.86
N ALA A 326 10.71 -11.95 8.68
CA ALA A 326 11.34 -10.63 8.86
C ALA A 326 11.89 -10.45 10.27
N ALA A 327 11.09 -10.81 11.29
CA ALA A 327 11.51 -10.74 12.68
C ALA A 327 12.69 -11.65 13.00
N ALA A 328 12.71 -12.87 12.48
CA ALA A 328 13.81 -13.80 12.66
C ALA A 328 15.10 -13.28 11.99
N ARG A 329 15.01 -12.79 10.75
CA ARG A 329 16.15 -12.24 10.00
C ARG A 329 16.80 -11.03 10.68
N LEU A 330 16.00 -10.27 11.43
CA LEU A 330 16.40 -9.05 12.13
C LEU A 330 16.65 -9.26 13.63
N SER A 331 16.53 -10.51 14.12
CA SER A 331 16.64 -10.84 15.54
C SER A 331 15.72 -9.98 16.42
N LEU A 332 14.49 -9.72 15.96
CA LEU A 332 13.52 -8.94 16.74
C LEU A 332 13.00 -9.78 17.93
N PRO A 333 13.03 -9.23 19.16
CA PRO A 333 12.58 -9.94 20.35
C PRO A 333 11.13 -10.45 20.24
N PRO A 334 10.80 -11.60 20.86
CA PRO A 334 9.44 -12.14 20.88
C PRO A 334 8.46 -11.21 21.59
N ILE A 335 7.16 -11.41 21.32
CA ILE A 335 6.08 -10.66 21.98
C ILE A 335 5.61 -11.47 23.20
N ASP A 336 5.38 -10.79 24.33
CA ASP A 336 4.71 -11.38 25.49
C ASP A 336 3.27 -11.81 25.13
N LEU A 337 2.94 -13.07 25.46
CA LEU A 337 1.62 -13.68 25.27
C LEU A 337 0.48 -12.82 25.85
N ALA A 338 0.69 -12.14 26.98
CA ALA A 338 -0.34 -11.29 27.58
C ALA A 338 -0.77 -10.15 26.63
N ARG A 339 0.16 -9.65 25.80
CA ARG A 339 -0.10 -8.57 24.84
C ARG A 339 -0.85 -9.07 23.61
N LEU A 340 -0.69 -10.34 23.24
CA LEU A 340 -1.38 -10.93 22.09
C LEU A 340 -2.90 -10.90 22.23
N LYS A 341 -3.43 -10.99 23.45
CA LYS A 341 -4.88 -10.98 23.72
C LYS A 341 -5.59 -9.76 23.12
N LEU A 342 -4.96 -8.58 23.19
CA LEU A 342 -5.51 -7.34 22.64
C LEU A 342 -5.54 -7.38 21.10
N TYR A 343 -4.46 -7.85 20.48
CA TYR A 343 -4.39 -7.99 19.02
C TYR A 343 -5.35 -9.05 18.50
N ALA A 344 -5.52 -10.17 19.22
CA ALA A 344 -6.44 -11.25 18.87
C ALA A 344 -7.88 -10.73 18.77
N GLY A 345 -8.36 -10.05 19.83
CA GLY A 345 -9.71 -9.51 19.85
C GLY A 345 -9.98 -8.53 18.70
N ALA A 346 -9.01 -7.69 18.35
CA ALA A 346 -9.15 -6.73 17.26
C ALA A 346 -9.16 -7.39 15.87
N ILE A 347 -8.29 -8.37 15.61
CA ILE A 347 -8.29 -9.11 14.33
C ILE A 347 -9.59 -9.89 14.16
N VAL A 348 -10.05 -10.58 15.21
CA VAL A 348 -11.34 -11.29 15.21
C VAL A 348 -12.49 -10.32 14.92
N ALA A 349 -12.48 -9.13 15.51
CA ALA A 349 -13.49 -8.11 15.22
C ALA A 349 -13.49 -7.71 13.73
N HIS A 350 -12.32 -7.41 13.15
CA HIS A 350 -12.21 -7.06 11.73
C HIS A 350 -12.70 -8.17 10.80
N LYS A 351 -12.35 -9.44 11.09
CA LYS A 351 -12.82 -10.59 10.30
C LYS A 351 -14.34 -10.75 10.34
N ARG A 352 -14.95 -10.61 11.53
CA ARG A 352 -16.41 -10.65 11.68
C ARG A 352 -17.12 -9.50 10.99
N GLU A 353 -16.54 -8.30 11.03
CA GLU A 353 -17.08 -7.12 10.34
C GLU A 353 -17.05 -7.26 8.82
N ALA A 354 -16.08 -8.01 8.28
CA ALA A 354 -16.03 -8.35 6.86
C ALA A 354 -17.17 -9.30 6.42
N LYS A 355 -17.86 -9.95 7.38
CA LYS A 355 -19.02 -10.83 7.16
C LYS A 355 -18.76 -11.95 6.15
N SER A 356 -17.53 -12.41 6.07
CA SER A 356 -17.16 -13.55 5.23
C SER A 356 -17.50 -14.86 5.94
N GLN A 357 -18.15 -15.79 5.26
CA GLN A 357 -18.45 -17.11 5.82
C GLN A 357 -17.19 -17.96 5.82
N ALA A 358 -16.45 -17.93 6.92
CA ALA A 358 -15.21 -18.69 7.08
C ALA A 358 -15.50 -20.17 7.40
N VAL A 359 -14.59 -21.04 6.96
CA VAL A 359 -14.64 -22.49 7.20
C VAL A 359 -13.47 -22.91 8.09
N PHE A 360 -13.75 -23.68 9.13
CA PHE A 360 -12.74 -24.24 10.03
C PHE A 360 -13.05 -25.71 10.33
N ALA A 361 -12.07 -26.43 10.90
CA ALA A 361 -12.32 -27.77 11.44
C ALA A 361 -13.34 -27.70 12.59
N ALA A 362 -14.05 -28.81 12.87
CA ALA A 362 -15.17 -28.83 13.82
C ALA A 362 -14.82 -28.26 15.22
N GLU A 363 -13.61 -28.49 15.69
CA GLU A 363 -13.11 -28.02 17.01
C GLU A 363 -12.32 -26.71 16.94
N THR A 364 -12.31 -26.02 15.79
CA THR A 364 -11.55 -24.79 15.56
C THR A 364 -12.50 -23.61 15.38
N SER A 365 -12.36 -22.62 16.26
CA SER A 365 -13.04 -21.33 16.07
C SER A 365 -12.14 -20.34 15.32
N GLU A 366 -12.74 -19.25 14.84
CA GLU A 366 -12.00 -18.10 14.30
C GLU A 366 -11.04 -17.50 15.33
N VAL A 367 -11.36 -17.59 16.62
CA VAL A 367 -10.49 -17.12 17.71
C VAL A 367 -9.24 -18.00 17.79
N ASP A 368 -9.40 -19.32 17.70
CA ASP A 368 -8.28 -20.27 17.72
C ASP A 368 -7.38 -20.09 16.49
N TYR A 369 -7.98 -19.89 15.30
CA TYR A 369 -7.24 -19.55 14.09
C TYR A 369 -6.39 -18.28 14.27
N VAL A 370 -6.98 -17.21 14.79
CA VAL A 370 -6.25 -15.95 15.02
C VAL A 370 -5.15 -16.14 16.07
N ASP A 371 -5.39 -16.89 17.14
CA ASP A 371 -4.37 -17.20 18.15
C ASP A 371 -3.15 -17.91 17.53
N GLN A 372 -3.39 -18.87 16.63
CA GLN A 372 -2.32 -19.57 15.91
C GLN A 372 -1.50 -18.64 15.00
N LEU A 373 -2.14 -17.69 14.31
CA LEU A 373 -1.44 -16.67 13.54
C LEU A 373 -0.57 -15.78 14.45
N LEU A 374 -1.10 -15.38 15.60
CA LEU A 374 -0.40 -14.49 16.53
C LEU A 374 0.76 -15.16 17.25
N LYS A 375 0.63 -16.44 17.63
CA LYS A 375 1.73 -17.26 18.16
C LYS A 375 2.90 -17.29 17.18
N ARG A 376 2.62 -17.47 15.88
CA ARG A 376 3.65 -17.41 14.82
C ARG A 376 4.36 -16.06 14.79
N VAL A 377 3.60 -14.96 14.76
CA VAL A 377 4.18 -13.60 14.77
C VAL A 377 5.00 -13.35 16.04
N ALA A 378 4.55 -13.85 17.20
CA ALA A 378 5.24 -13.73 18.48
C ALA A 378 6.56 -14.50 18.53
N GLY A 379 6.79 -15.43 17.60
CA GLY A 379 7.99 -16.28 17.56
C GLY A 379 7.84 -17.59 18.33
N ILE A 380 6.60 -17.95 18.68
CA ILE A 380 6.27 -19.21 19.31
C ILE A 380 6.08 -20.24 18.21
N ARG A 381 6.81 -21.36 18.34
CA ARG A 381 6.70 -22.52 17.46
C ARG A 381 6.59 -23.76 18.34
N ASP A 382 5.44 -24.41 18.27
CA ASP A 382 5.15 -25.62 19.01
C ASP A 382 4.51 -26.67 18.09
N ALA A 383 4.36 -27.89 18.60
CA ALA A 383 3.74 -28.98 17.86
C ALA A 383 2.24 -28.73 17.58
N GLU A 384 1.56 -27.91 18.39
CA GLU A 384 0.15 -27.58 18.21
C GLU A 384 -0.09 -26.86 16.88
N GLN A 385 0.83 -25.98 16.48
CA GLN A 385 0.71 -25.26 15.22
C GLN A 385 0.74 -26.19 13.99
N VAL A 386 1.50 -27.28 14.03
CA VAL A 386 1.55 -28.27 12.93
C VAL A 386 0.25 -29.07 12.85
N ASN A 387 -0.25 -29.49 14.02
CA ASN A 387 -1.52 -30.22 14.11
C ASN A 387 -2.69 -29.34 13.63
N PHE A 388 -2.68 -28.07 14.03
CA PHE A 388 -3.64 -27.06 13.57
C PHE A 388 -3.64 -26.91 12.06
N GLU A 389 -2.47 -26.69 11.44
CA GLU A 389 -2.38 -26.51 9.99
C GLU A 389 -2.87 -27.73 9.21
N THR A 390 -2.56 -28.95 9.68
CA THR A 390 -3.02 -30.20 9.08
C THR A 390 -4.55 -30.31 9.13
N ALA A 391 -5.14 -30.10 10.32
CA ALA A 391 -6.59 -30.16 10.50
C ALA A 391 -7.32 -29.05 9.71
N TYR A 392 -6.73 -27.85 9.66
CA TYR A 392 -7.27 -26.72 8.93
C TYR A 392 -7.25 -26.95 7.42
N LEU A 393 -6.15 -27.46 6.86
CA LEU A 393 -6.08 -27.83 5.45
C LEU A 393 -7.16 -28.86 5.09
N ALA A 394 -7.31 -29.93 5.88
CA ALA A 394 -8.32 -30.95 5.66
C ALA A 394 -9.75 -30.37 5.64
N ALA A 395 -10.04 -29.38 6.50
CA ALA A 395 -11.34 -28.70 6.51
C ALA A 395 -11.58 -27.85 5.24
N LEU A 396 -10.53 -27.34 4.59
CA LEU A 396 -10.63 -26.51 3.38
C LEU A 396 -10.68 -27.33 2.08
N GLU A 397 -10.19 -28.57 2.08
CA GLU A 397 -10.13 -29.43 0.87
C GLU A 397 -11.51 -29.77 0.30
N GLY A 398 -12.50 -30.01 1.17
CA GLY A 398 -13.88 -30.34 0.78
C GLY A 398 -14.76 -29.15 0.39
N VAL A 399 -14.22 -27.93 0.35
CA VAL A 399 -15.00 -26.71 0.13
C VAL A 399 -14.65 -26.08 -1.22
N ASP A 400 -15.70 -25.66 -1.94
CA ASP A 400 -15.58 -24.87 -3.17
C ASP A 400 -14.80 -23.58 -2.89
N GLU A 401 -13.74 -23.32 -3.67
CA GLU A 401 -12.93 -22.12 -3.54
C GLU A 401 -13.74 -20.84 -3.69
N ALA A 402 -14.81 -20.84 -4.50
CA ALA A 402 -15.68 -19.67 -4.65
C ALA A 402 -16.44 -19.31 -3.36
N ALA A 403 -16.62 -20.29 -2.45
CA ALA A 403 -17.25 -20.09 -1.15
C ALA A 403 -16.25 -19.62 -0.08
N LEU A 404 -14.95 -19.74 -0.33
CA LEU A 404 -13.92 -19.38 0.64
C LEU A 404 -13.60 -17.87 0.61
N PRO A 405 -13.46 -17.23 1.79
CA PRO A 405 -12.87 -15.90 1.90
C PRO A 405 -11.48 -15.85 1.26
N ALA A 406 -11.08 -14.68 0.76
CA ALA A 406 -9.80 -14.52 0.05
C ALA A 406 -8.59 -15.01 0.87
N TYR A 407 -8.54 -14.71 2.16
CA TYR A 407 -7.47 -15.15 3.05
C TYR A 407 -7.43 -16.69 3.22
N GLN A 408 -8.58 -17.37 3.23
CA GLN A 408 -8.62 -18.84 3.35
C GLN A 408 -8.21 -19.55 2.06
N ARG A 409 -8.46 -18.93 0.89
CA ARG A 409 -7.92 -19.45 -0.37
C ARG A 409 -6.40 -19.40 -0.39
N ARG A 410 -5.80 -18.31 0.12
CA ARG A 410 -4.34 -18.18 0.25
C ARG A 410 -3.79 -19.18 1.28
N ASP A 411 -4.47 -19.34 2.42
CA ASP A 411 -4.11 -20.35 3.41
C ASP A 411 -4.14 -21.77 2.80
N LYS A 412 -5.22 -22.13 2.09
CA LYS A 412 -5.36 -23.43 1.41
C LYS A 412 -4.20 -23.67 0.43
N ALA A 413 -3.92 -22.70 -0.45
CA ALA A 413 -2.85 -22.82 -1.43
C ALA A 413 -1.47 -22.96 -0.76
N LEU A 414 -1.19 -22.15 0.26
CA LEU A 414 0.08 -22.18 0.99
C LEU A 414 0.28 -23.52 1.72
N LEU A 415 -0.74 -24.00 2.41
CA LEU A 415 -0.68 -25.26 3.16
C LEU A 415 -0.60 -26.47 2.23
N ALA A 416 -1.32 -26.47 1.11
CA ALA A 416 -1.21 -27.51 0.09
C ALA A 416 0.19 -27.57 -0.53
N ALA A 417 0.77 -26.40 -0.87
CA ALA A 417 2.14 -26.33 -1.38
C ALA A 417 3.16 -26.83 -0.34
N LYS A 418 2.96 -26.51 0.95
CA LYS A 418 3.81 -27.00 2.04
C LYS A 418 3.70 -28.51 2.23
N ALA A 419 2.50 -29.09 2.10
CA ALA A 419 2.28 -30.53 2.23
C ALA A 419 2.84 -31.33 1.04
N ALA A 420 2.87 -30.74 -0.16
CA ALA A 420 3.43 -31.34 -1.36
C ALA A 420 4.96 -31.23 -1.45
N ALA A 421 5.58 -30.34 -0.67
CA ALA A 421 7.03 -30.19 -0.65
C ALA A 421 7.69 -31.47 -0.09
N PRO A 422 8.75 -32.00 -0.72
CA PRO A 422 9.50 -33.12 -0.16
C PRO A 422 9.98 -32.76 1.25
N THR A 423 9.75 -33.63 2.23
CA THR A 423 10.41 -33.52 3.54
C THR A 423 11.92 -33.54 3.31
N ALA A 424 12.55 -32.37 3.50
CA ALA A 424 13.98 -32.16 3.38
C ALA A 424 14.76 -32.85 4.50
#